data_AF-A0A967WSE5-F1
#
_entry.id   AF-A0A967WSE5-F1
#
_cell.length_a   1.000
_cell.length_b   1.000
_cell.length_c   1.000
_cell.angle_alpha   90.00
_cell.angle_beta   90.00
_cell.angle_gamma   90.00
#
_symmetry.space_group_name_H-M   'P 1'
#
loop_
_entity.id
_entity.type
_entity.pdbx_description
1 polymer ?
#
loop_
_entity_poly.entity_id
_entity_poly.type
_entity_poly.pdbx_seq_one_letter_code
_entity_poly.pdbx_strand_id
1 'polypeptide(L)'
;MSSQSKEEKSSRTYVVNPHDGSCVPFLRGILTSSLQDAGLEFEPAYKLAAHIRRELSNRGEISNTELRNLVAEHLEKEYGDEVRARYVTPLRAPFPIVVHDTQGKADVFSLERLSRALE
;
A
#
# COMPACT_ATOMS: atom_id res chain seq x y z
N MET A 1 11.23 40.03 -20.29
CA MET A 1 11.99 39.59 -19.10
C MET A 1 11.00 38.81 -18.24
N SER A 2 10.75 37.55 -18.57
CA SER A 2 11.43 36.37 -17.97
C SER A 2 11.20 36.37 -16.45
N SER A 3 10.46 35.42 -15.86
CA SER A 3 10.58 33.98 -16.07
C SER A 3 9.29 33.20 -15.77
N GLN A 4 9.03 32.17 -16.60
CA GLN A 4 8.32 30.94 -16.24
C GLN A 4 8.99 30.31 -14.99
N SER A 5 8.31 29.54 -14.13
CA SER A 5 7.85 28.16 -14.38
C SER A 5 6.94 27.76 -13.21
N LYS A 6 5.65 27.46 -13.40
CA LYS A 6 5.12 26.12 -13.73
C LYS A 6 5.72 25.04 -12.82
N GLU A 7 5.27 25.00 -11.57
CA GLU A 7 5.57 23.91 -10.63
C GLU A 7 4.74 22.68 -11.05
N GLU A 8 5.35 21.90 -11.94
CA GLU A 8 5.20 20.45 -12.13
C GLU A 8 3.97 19.80 -11.48
N LYS A 9 2.98 19.44 -12.31
CA LYS A 9 2.00 18.40 -12.01
C LYS A 9 2.79 17.15 -11.59
N SER A 10 3.01 16.95 -10.30
CA SER A 10 3.57 15.72 -9.75
C SER A 10 2.62 14.60 -10.15
N SER A 11 2.97 13.87 -11.20
CA SER A 11 2.26 12.73 -11.74
C SER A 11 1.88 11.76 -10.62
N ARG A 12 0.65 11.88 -10.15
CA ARG A 12 0.12 11.02 -9.08
C ARG A 12 -0.27 9.72 -9.74
N THR A 13 0.50 8.66 -9.48
CA THR A 13 0.10 7.31 -9.87
C THR A 13 -1.00 6.84 -8.94
N TYR A 14 -2.05 6.28 -9.49
CA TYR A 14 -3.09 5.62 -8.71
C TYR A 14 -2.96 4.11 -8.77
N VAL A 15 -3.23 3.46 -7.63
CA VAL A 15 -3.29 2.02 -7.49
C VAL A 15 -4.77 1.61 -7.56
N VAL A 16 -5.10 0.81 -8.56
CA VAL A 16 -6.47 0.33 -8.80
C VAL A 16 -6.62 -1.09 -8.26
N ASN A 17 -7.66 -1.33 -7.47
CA ASN A 17 -8.06 -2.67 -7.09
C ASN A 17 -9.13 -3.19 -8.07
N PRO A 18 -8.80 -4.17 -8.93
CA PRO A 18 -9.76 -4.69 -9.90
C PRO A 18 -10.94 -5.45 -9.26
N HIS A 19 -10.86 -5.85 -7.98
CA HIS A 19 -11.92 -6.60 -7.32
C HIS A 19 -13.10 -5.73 -6.86
N ASP A 20 -12.82 -4.55 -6.31
CA ASP A 20 -13.84 -3.64 -5.77
C ASP A 20 -13.92 -2.30 -6.53
N GLY A 21 -13.01 -2.07 -7.47
CA GLY A 21 -12.96 -0.84 -8.27
C GLY A 21 -12.38 0.37 -7.55
N SER A 22 -11.94 0.24 -6.30
CA SER A 22 -11.26 1.33 -5.60
C SER A 22 -9.98 1.75 -6.30
N CYS A 23 -9.74 3.05 -6.26
CA CYS A 23 -8.58 3.70 -6.84
C CYS A 23 -8.01 4.65 -5.79
N VAL A 24 -6.82 4.32 -5.30
CA VAL A 24 -6.15 5.10 -4.25
C VAL A 24 -4.83 5.66 -4.78
N PRO A 25 -4.42 6.88 -4.39
CA PRO A 25 -3.11 7.38 -4.78
C PRO A 25 -2.01 6.46 -4.24
N PHE A 26 -0.95 6.25 -5.01
CA PHE A 26 0.21 5.49 -4.55
C PHE A 26 0.86 6.20 -3.35
N LEU A 27 0.83 5.54 -2.19
CA LEU A 27 1.40 6.03 -0.95
C LEU A 27 2.70 5.30 -0.63
N ARG A 28 3.81 6.03 -0.62
CA ARG A 28 5.11 5.49 -0.22
C ARG A 28 5.11 4.88 1.18
N GLY A 29 4.47 5.53 2.14
CA GLY A 29 4.43 5.04 3.52
C GLY A 29 3.78 3.66 3.64
N ILE A 30 2.72 3.40 2.87
CA ILE A 30 2.05 2.09 2.85
C ILE A 30 2.98 1.03 2.27
N LEU A 31 3.65 1.33 1.15
CA LEU A 31 4.61 0.38 0.58
C LEU A 31 5.81 0.15 1.51
N THR A 32 6.35 1.19 2.12
CA THR A 32 7.46 1.06 3.09
C THR A 32 7.05 0.18 4.26
N SER A 33 5.88 0.40 4.87
CA SER A 33 5.37 -0.46 5.94
C SER A 33 5.23 -1.91 5.48
N SER A 34 4.65 -2.14 4.29
CA SER A 34 4.47 -3.49 3.75
C SER A 34 5.80 -4.21 3.48
N LEU A 35 6.86 -3.48 3.12
CA LEU A 35 8.21 -4.02 2.96
C LEU A 35 8.85 -4.33 4.33
N GLN A 36 8.61 -3.50 5.35
CA GLN A 36 9.06 -3.77 6.71
C GLN A 36 8.37 -5.02 7.28
N ASP A 37 7.08 -5.19 7.01
CA ASP A 37 6.31 -6.39 7.40
C ASP A 37 6.87 -7.66 6.74
N ALA A 38 7.47 -7.54 5.55
CA ALA A 38 8.18 -8.63 4.88
C ALA A 38 9.60 -8.90 5.45
N GLY A 39 10.07 -8.05 6.36
CA GLY A 39 11.34 -8.20 7.07
C GLY A 39 12.47 -7.28 6.61
N LEU A 40 12.19 -6.24 5.80
CA LEU A 40 13.20 -5.22 5.50
C LEU A 40 13.34 -4.23 6.66
N GLU A 41 14.58 -3.77 6.89
CA GLU A 41 14.84 -2.60 7.72
C GLU A 41 14.21 -1.32 7.10
N PHE A 42 13.95 -0.32 7.93
CA PHE A 42 13.28 0.92 7.50
C PHE A 42 13.98 1.61 6.33
N GLU A 43 15.30 1.81 6.44
CA GLU A 43 16.11 2.54 5.46
C GLU A 43 16.07 1.91 4.06
N PRO A 44 16.34 0.59 3.88
CA PRO A 44 16.18 -0.06 2.58
C PRO A 44 14.74 -0.10 2.09
N ALA A 45 13.76 -0.34 2.97
CA ALA A 45 12.33 -0.31 2.60
C ALA A 45 11.90 1.06 2.07
N TYR A 46 12.35 2.15 2.70
CA TYR A 46 12.07 3.51 2.28
C TYR A 46 12.73 3.83 0.93
N LYS A 47 13.99 3.42 0.74
CA LYS A 47 14.72 3.63 -0.53
C LYS A 47 14.05 2.91 -1.68
N LEU A 48 13.66 1.64 -1.49
CA LEU A 48 12.95 0.87 -2.50
C LEU A 48 11.60 1.50 -2.82
N ALA A 49 10.80 1.85 -1.81
CA ALA A 49 9.51 2.51 -2.05
C ALA A 49 9.64 3.86 -2.77
N ALA A 50 10.70 4.62 -2.48
CA ALA A 50 11.00 5.86 -3.20
C ALA A 50 11.44 5.60 -4.64
N HIS A 51 12.19 4.52 -4.89
CA HIS A 51 12.57 4.08 -6.24
C HIS A 51 11.34 3.72 -7.06
N ILE A 52 10.48 2.84 -6.54
CA ILE A 52 9.21 2.45 -7.18
C ILE A 52 8.36 3.68 -7.48
N ARG A 53 8.25 4.65 -6.55
CA ARG A 53 7.51 5.91 -6.82
C ARG A 53 8.03 6.63 -8.07
N ARG A 54 9.35 6.72 -8.23
CA ARG A 54 9.97 7.40 -9.37
C ARG A 54 9.68 6.65 -10.66
N GLU A 55 9.77 5.32 -10.66
CA GLU A 55 9.42 4.50 -11.83
C GLU A 55 7.95 4.66 -12.23
N LEU A 56 7.05 4.75 -11.24
CA LEU A 56 5.62 4.90 -11.45
C LEU A 56 5.19 6.32 -11.86
N SER A 57 6.06 7.32 -11.71
CA SER A 57 5.74 8.73 -11.95
C SER A 57 5.32 9.04 -13.40
N ASN A 58 5.41 8.10 -14.34
CA ASN A 58 4.92 8.30 -15.72
C ASN A 58 3.77 7.37 -16.13
N ARG A 59 3.30 6.47 -15.24
CA ARG A 59 2.30 5.45 -15.57
C ARG A 59 0.84 5.92 -15.44
N GLY A 60 0.56 6.92 -14.61
CA GLY A 60 -0.80 7.40 -14.32
C GLY A 60 -1.61 6.44 -13.43
N GLU A 61 -1.77 5.18 -13.85
CA GLU A 61 -2.48 4.14 -13.10
C GLU A 61 -1.68 2.82 -13.13
N ILE A 62 -1.83 2.01 -12.09
CA ILE A 62 -1.27 0.67 -11.98
C ILE A 62 -2.22 -0.20 -11.15
N SER A 63 -2.44 -1.46 -11.52
CA SER A 63 -3.23 -2.36 -10.66
C SER A 63 -2.45 -2.79 -9.42
N ASN A 64 -3.15 -3.21 -8.36
CA ASN A 64 -2.51 -3.76 -7.15
C ASN A 64 -1.61 -4.97 -7.49
N THR A 65 -2.07 -5.84 -8.39
CA THR A 65 -1.32 -7.02 -8.84
C THR A 65 -0.04 -6.63 -9.59
N GLU A 66 -0.12 -5.68 -10.53
CA GLU A 66 1.07 -5.20 -11.24
C GLU A 66 2.06 -4.52 -10.30
N LEU A 67 1.57 -3.70 -9.37
CA LEU A 67 2.43 -3.06 -8.37
C LEU A 67 3.15 -4.09 -7.51
N ARG A 68 2.43 -5.12 -7.05
CA ARG A 68 3.00 -6.21 -6.26
C ARG A 68 4.07 -6.97 -7.04
N ASN A 69 3.82 -7.27 -8.32
CA ASN A 69 4.79 -7.95 -9.18
C ASN A 69 6.05 -7.11 -9.39
N LEU A 70 5.88 -5.81 -9.70
CA LEU A 70 7.00 -4.88 -9.85
C LEU A 70 7.87 -4.86 -8.59
N VAL A 71 7.27 -4.73 -7.42
CA VAL A 71 8.00 -4.73 -6.14
C VAL A 71 8.70 -6.07 -5.90
N ALA A 72 8.05 -7.18 -6.20
CA ALA A 72 8.64 -8.51 -6.04
C ALA A 72 9.87 -8.71 -6.93
N GLU A 73 9.86 -8.22 -8.18
CA GLU A 73 11.02 -8.26 -9.08
C GLU A 73 12.20 -7.46 -8.54
N HIS A 74 11.96 -6.28 -7.96
CA HIS A 74 13.01 -5.48 -7.33
C HIS A 74 13.54 -6.14 -6.06
N LEU A 75 12.66 -6.74 -5.25
CA LEU A 75 13.06 -7.48 -4.05
C LEU A 75 13.94 -8.68 -4.37
N GLU A 76 13.60 -9.45 -5.40
CA GLU A 76 14.38 -10.60 -5.84
C GLU A 76 15.80 -10.18 -6.27
N LYS A 77 15.91 -9.08 -7.02
CA LYS A 77 17.19 -8.57 -7.53
C LYS A 77 18.08 -7.98 -6.44
N GLU A 78 17.51 -7.24 -5.49
CA GLU A 78 18.29 -6.48 -4.50
C GLU A 78 18.45 -7.20 -3.14
N TYR A 79 17.49 -8.03 -2.74
CA TYR A 79 17.42 -8.64 -1.40
C TYR A 79 17.28 -10.17 -1.42
N GLY A 80 17.17 -10.78 -2.60
CA GLY A 80 17.07 -12.22 -2.80
C GLY A 80 15.64 -12.79 -2.66
N ASP A 81 15.52 -14.08 -2.97
CA ASP A 81 14.22 -14.75 -3.08
C ASP A 81 13.50 -14.91 -1.73
N GLU A 82 14.23 -15.02 -0.61
CA GLU A 82 13.60 -15.18 0.71
C GLU A 82 12.73 -13.97 1.10
N VAL A 83 13.25 -12.76 0.86
CA VAL A 83 12.54 -11.52 1.19
C VAL A 83 11.36 -11.29 0.25
N ARG A 84 11.57 -11.57 -1.04
CA ARG A 84 10.50 -11.61 -2.05
C ARG A 84 9.39 -12.58 -1.62
N ALA A 85 9.73 -13.81 -1.23
CA ALA A 85 8.78 -14.84 -0.80
C ALA A 85 7.92 -14.37 0.38
N ARG A 86 8.53 -13.72 1.38
CA ARG A 86 7.80 -13.14 2.53
C ARG A 86 6.86 -12.01 2.11
N TYR A 87 7.27 -11.17 1.16
CA TYR A 87 6.44 -10.08 0.64
C TYR A 87 5.25 -10.56 -0.20
N VAL A 88 5.46 -11.55 -1.09
CA VAL A 88 4.39 -12.08 -1.94
C VAL A 88 3.42 -12.94 -1.17
N THR A 89 3.91 -13.63 -0.13
CA THR A 89 3.06 -14.41 0.77
C THR A 89 2.07 -13.45 1.43
N PRO A 90 0.75 -13.67 1.30
CA PRO A 90 -0.22 -12.86 2.00
C PRO A 90 0.09 -12.92 3.50
N LEU A 91 0.35 -11.76 4.12
CA LEU A 91 0.19 -11.62 5.56
C LEU A 91 -1.20 -12.14 5.87
N ARG A 92 -1.28 -13.21 6.68
CA ARG A 92 -2.51 -13.87 7.09
C ARG A 92 -3.56 -12.79 7.33
N ALA A 93 -4.68 -12.87 6.61
CA ALA A 93 -5.72 -11.84 6.63
C ALA A 93 -5.97 -11.38 8.07
N PRO A 94 -6.10 -10.06 8.32
CA PRO A 94 -6.22 -9.56 9.68
C PRO A 94 -7.37 -10.31 10.34
N PHE A 95 -7.09 -10.83 11.53
CA PHE A 95 -8.14 -11.36 12.39
C PHE A 95 -9.25 -10.29 12.45
N PRO A 96 -10.53 -10.67 12.33
CA PRO A 96 -11.61 -9.71 12.35
C PRO A 96 -11.45 -8.84 13.61
N ILE A 97 -11.43 -7.52 13.43
CA ILE A 97 -11.37 -6.60 14.57
C ILE A 97 -12.64 -6.87 15.37
N VAL A 98 -12.50 -7.30 16.62
CA VAL A 98 -13.63 -7.56 17.52
C VAL A 98 -13.80 -6.35 18.42
N VAL A 99 -15.00 -5.78 18.42
CA VAL A 99 -15.40 -4.70 19.32
C VAL A 99 -16.17 -5.28 20.51
N HIS A 100 -15.88 -4.77 21.69
CA HIS A 100 -16.62 -5.11 22.91
C HIS A 100 -17.51 -3.93 23.31
N ASP A 101 -18.80 -4.18 23.47
CA ASP A 101 -19.72 -3.26 24.12
C ASP A 101 -19.39 -3.14 25.63
N THR A 102 -19.79 -2.03 26.25
CA THR A 102 -19.86 -1.80 27.70
C THR A 102 -20.50 -2.95 28.51
N GLN A 103 -21.42 -3.72 27.91
CA GLN A 103 -22.02 -4.92 28.51
C GLN A 103 -21.19 -6.21 28.32
N GLY A 104 -20.00 -6.10 27.71
CA GLY A 104 -19.09 -7.23 27.46
C GLY A 104 -19.44 -8.10 26.25
N LYS A 105 -20.43 -7.70 25.44
CA LYS A 105 -20.77 -8.41 24.20
C LYS A 105 -19.70 -8.17 23.14
N ALA A 106 -19.11 -9.26 22.64
CA ALA A 106 -18.10 -9.24 21.58
C ALA A 106 -18.74 -9.42 20.21
N ASP A 107 -18.33 -8.59 19.25
CA ASP A 107 -18.91 -8.58 17.91
C ASP A 107 -17.87 -8.12 16.88
N VAL A 108 -17.99 -8.56 15.63
CA VAL A 108 -17.05 -8.15 14.58
C VAL A 108 -17.31 -6.70 14.19
N PHE A 109 -16.24 -5.92 14.06
CA PHE A 109 -16.27 -4.55 13.57
C PHE A 109 -16.85 -4.54 12.15
N SER A 110 -17.87 -3.72 11.95
CA SER A 110 -18.49 -3.50 10.64
C SER A 110 -18.86 -2.04 10.54
N LEU A 111 -18.43 -1.39 9.45
CA LEU A 111 -18.68 0.03 9.22
C LEU A 111 -20.19 0.36 9.19
N GLU A 112 -21.00 -0.53 8.60
CA GLU A 112 -22.46 -0.40 8.55
C GLU A 112 -23.09 -0.34 9.94
N ARG A 113 -22.62 -1.17 10.87
CA ARG A 113 -23.13 -1.19 12.25
C ARG A 113 -22.71 0.05 13.03
N LEU A 114 -21.48 0.52 12.83
CA LEU A 114 -21.01 1.76 13.43
C LEU A 114 -21.87 2.94 12.96
N SER A 115 -22.11 3.04 11.65
CA SER A 115 -22.94 4.11 11.08
C SER A 115 -24.33 4.14 11.72
N ARG A 116 -24.99 2.98 11.83
CA ARG A 116 -26.33 2.86 12.43
C ARG A 116 -26.38 3.18 13.91
N ALA A 117 -25.26 3.03 14.64
CA ALA A 117 -25.18 3.33 16.07
C ALA A 117 -24.91 4.82 16.36
N LEU A 118 -24.56 5.60 15.34
CA LEU A 118 -24.28 7.04 15.44
C LEU A 118 -25.46 7.92 14.99
N GLU A 119 -26.54 7.32 14.49
CA GLU A 119 -27.84 7.95 14.19
C GLU A 119 -28.77 7.94 15.40
#